data_AF-A0A1Y3CU73-F1
#
_entry.id   AF-A0A1Y3CU73-F1
#
_cell.length_a   1.000
_cell.length_b   1.000
_cell.length_c   1.000
_cell.angle_alpha   90.00
_cell.angle_beta   90.00
_cell.angle_gamma   90.00
#
_symmetry.space_group_name_H-M   'P 1'
#
loop_
_entity.id
_entity.type
_entity.pdbx_description
1 polymer ?
#
loop_
_entity_poly.entity_id
_entity_poly.type
_entity_poly.pdbx_seq_one_letter_code
_entity_poly.pdbx_strand_id
1 'polypeptide(L)'
;MAQYYDYDRVVDIYEYDAIDKYYKGKSRYEQKKGSGLPANSTDIPIPVSGAKAGFIYVFKEDKWEEVEDKFNKIDIEEVSYVFSENLRESFQGGVIENPILYFPQYPVLHNFINSHLKAMFLSKKISLIQKKYFEVRQLHNSFIQEITKYSVDQNDLGILYKVETEFLVMMMKIVIDELVQLTFIMSNYELIKKDLSFERLDSLGGILDENQNHMISKEIILGNDAEYEKDKTGFLKILNELFNSIKHSSLHHESYASYSETPNIVSYYVKNNKLSNYKVKFHNHSLAQIMCGFIENFERIIRNQKKYLMIVNS
;
A
#
# COMPACT_ATOMS: atom_id res chain seq x y z
N MET A 1 -37.94 19.63 8.63
CA MET A 1 -37.52 21.05 8.75
C MET A 1 -36.20 21.07 9.50
N ALA A 2 -35.18 21.79 9.04
CA ALA A 2 -33.96 21.96 9.83
C ALA A 2 -34.29 22.77 11.10
N GLN A 3 -34.19 22.17 12.28
CA GLN A 3 -34.25 22.89 13.55
C GLN A 3 -32.94 23.64 13.75
N TYR A 4 -32.99 24.96 13.70
CA TYR A 4 -31.87 25.83 14.01
C TYR A 4 -31.90 26.19 15.50
N TYR A 5 -30.74 26.16 16.14
CA TYR A 5 -30.58 26.49 17.55
C TYR A 5 -29.86 27.83 17.74
N ASP A 6 -30.25 28.58 18.77
CA ASP A 6 -29.79 29.95 19.06
C ASP A 6 -28.55 30.04 19.96
N TYR A 7 -27.91 28.90 20.27
CA TYR A 7 -26.72 28.80 21.11
C TYR A 7 -25.85 27.63 20.67
N ASP A 8 -24.57 27.68 21.02
CA ASP A 8 -23.63 26.57 20.80
C ASP A 8 -23.93 25.44 21.79
N ARG A 9 -23.97 24.20 21.32
CA ARG A 9 -24.23 23.03 22.16
C ARG A 9 -23.42 21.82 21.73
N VAL A 10 -23.12 20.95 22.70
CA VAL A 10 -22.63 19.59 22.44
C VAL A 10 -23.84 18.66 22.43
N VAL A 11 -24.05 17.97 21.32
CA VAL A 11 -25.17 17.03 21.15
C VAL A 11 -24.64 15.66 20.72
N ASP A 12 -25.26 14.61 21.25
CA ASP A 12 -25.04 13.25 20.76
C ASP A 12 -25.79 13.10 19.43
N ILE A 13 -25.08 12.77 18.36
CA ILE A 13 -25.68 12.48 17.05
C ILE A 13 -25.58 11.00 16.72
N TYR A 14 -26.57 10.53 15.99
CA TYR A 14 -26.71 9.16 15.50
C TYR A 14 -26.62 9.23 13.97
N GLU A 15 -25.53 8.70 13.44
CA GLU A 15 -25.21 8.73 12.03
C GLU A 15 -25.88 7.56 11.31
N TYR A 16 -26.33 7.80 10.09
CA TYR A 16 -26.94 6.76 9.26
C TYR A 16 -26.42 6.81 7.82
N ASP A 17 -26.59 5.70 7.10
CA ASP A 17 -26.24 5.62 5.69
C ASP A 17 -27.00 6.64 4.85
N ALA A 18 -26.33 7.29 3.89
CA ALA A 18 -26.95 8.35 3.12
C ALA A 18 -28.13 7.87 2.26
N ILE A 19 -28.08 6.63 1.77
CA ILE A 19 -29.07 6.06 0.84
C ILE A 19 -30.00 5.13 1.62
N ASP A 20 -29.42 4.13 2.28
CA ASP A 20 -30.17 3.05 2.92
C ASP A 20 -30.63 3.41 4.34
N LYS A 21 -30.15 4.54 4.88
CA LYS A 21 -30.52 5.09 6.19
C LYS A 21 -30.30 4.16 7.38
N TYR A 22 -29.56 3.07 7.23
CA TYR A 22 -29.22 2.21 8.37
C TYR A 22 -28.25 2.90 9.32
N TYR A 23 -28.38 2.63 10.61
CA TYR A 23 -27.53 3.18 11.66
C TYR A 23 -26.06 2.79 11.47
N LYS A 24 -25.17 3.79 11.52
CA LYS A 24 -23.71 3.62 11.36
C LYS A 24 -22.93 3.81 12.66
N GLY A 25 -23.40 4.68 13.55
CA GLY A 25 -22.66 4.97 14.77
C GLY A 25 -23.19 6.17 15.53
N LYS A 26 -22.54 6.43 16.66
CA LYS A 26 -22.83 7.54 17.55
C LYS A 26 -21.55 8.36 17.74
N SER A 27 -21.67 9.68 17.60
CA SER A 27 -20.57 10.62 17.84
C SER A 27 -21.07 11.83 18.63
N ARG A 28 -20.15 12.53 19.28
CA ARG A 28 -20.44 13.84 19.91
C ARG A 28 -20.15 14.93 18.89
N TYR A 29 -21.11 15.82 18.71
CA TYR A 29 -20.99 16.92 17.76
C TYR A 29 -21.15 18.28 18.47
N GLU A 30 -20.20 19.17 18.21
CA GLU A 30 -20.26 20.57 18.63
C GLU A 30 -21.06 21.37 17.60
N GLN A 31 -22.36 21.52 17.85
CA GLN A 31 -23.26 22.27 16.98
C GLN A 31 -23.12 23.77 17.28
N LYS A 32 -22.70 24.55 16.28
CA LYS A 32 -22.63 26.01 16.38
C LYS A 32 -24.01 26.64 16.22
N LYS A 33 -24.24 27.78 16.87
CA LYS A 33 -25.43 28.61 16.70
C LYS A 33 -25.74 28.83 15.21
N GLY A 34 -26.99 28.59 14.82
CA GLY A 34 -27.46 28.78 13.44
C GLY A 34 -27.03 27.67 12.45
N SER A 35 -26.35 26.62 12.90
CA SER A 35 -26.03 25.45 12.07
C SER A 35 -27.00 24.28 12.30
N GLY A 36 -27.25 23.48 11.26
CA GLY A 36 -27.97 22.21 11.38
C GLY A 36 -27.07 21.07 11.86
N LEU A 37 -27.64 19.88 12.03
CA LEU A 37 -26.83 18.67 12.24
C LEU A 37 -26.06 18.32 10.95
N PRO A 38 -24.95 17.58 11.06
CA PRO A 38 -24.26 17.04 9.89
C PRO A 38 -25.20 16.26 8.98
N ALA A 39 -24.90 16.24 7.67
CA ALA A 39 -25.69 15.47 6.73
C ALA A 39 -25.75 14.00 7.15
N ASN A 40 -26.92 13.37 6.99
CA ASN A 40 -27.18 11.97 7.34
C ASN A 40 -26.94 11.65 8.82
N SER A 41 -27.30 12.59 9.70
CA SER A 41 -27.33 12.38 11.13
C SER A 41 -28.65 12.85 11.74
N THR A 42 -28.95 12.39 12.95
CA THR A 42 -30.09 12.81 13.77
C THR A 42 -29.68 12.87 15.24
N ASP A 43 -30.33 13.71 16.04
CA ASP A 43 -30.20 13.70 17.51
C ASP A 43 -31.22 12.76 18.18
N ILE A 44 -32.03 12.04 17.39
CA ILE A 44 -32.96 11.03 17.87
C ILE A 44 -32.19 9.74 18.20
N PRO A 45 -32.23 9.26 19.46
CA PRO A 45 -31.50 8.06 19.85
C PRO A 45 -32.10 6.78 19.28
N ILE A 46 -31.23 5.81 18.97
CA ILE A 46 -31.66 4.45 18.67
C ILE A 46 -32.34 3.82 19.91
N PRO A 47 -33.31 2.90 19.74
CA PRO A 47 -33.92 2.21 20.87
C PRO A 47 -32.90 1.46 21.73
N VAL A 48 -33.01 1.61 23.06
CA VAL A 48 -32.04 1.10 24.05
C VAL A 48 -31.94 -0.44 24.05
N SER A 49 -32.99 -1.14 23.61
CA SER A 49 -33.04 -2.60 23.58
C SER A 49 -32.09 -3.24 22.55
N GLY A 50 -31.45 -2.45 21.68
CA GLY A 50 -30.72 -2.98 20.54
C GLY A 50 -31.66 -3.60 19.49
N ALA A 51 -31.10 -3.97 18.34
CA ALA A 51 -31.85 -4.69 17.31
C ALA A 51 -31.79 -6.20 17.57
N LYS A 52 -32.81 -6.94 17.16
CA LYS A 52 -32.81 -8.40 17.16
C LYS A 52 -31.71 -8.94 16.25
N ALA A 53 -31.28 -10.17 16.50
CA ALA A 53 -30.32 -10.85 15.63
C ALA A 53 -30.84 -10.91 14.19
N GLY A 54 -30.04 -10.46 13.22
CA GLY A 54 -30.43 -10.36 11.82
C GLY A 54 -31.26 -9.12 11.46
N PHE A 55 -31.45 -8.18 12.39
CA PHE A 55 -32.13 -6.91 12.16
C PHE A 55 -31.20 -5.73 12.45
N ILE A 56 -31.49 -4.59 11.82
CA ILE A 56 -30.82 -3.31 12.04
C ILE A 56 -31.84 -2.17 12.12
N TYR A 57 -31.42 -1.03 12.68
CA TYR A 57 -32.23 0.18 12.70
C TYR A 57 -32.00 1.02 11.44
N VAL A 58 -33.09 1.45 10.81
CA VAL A 58 -33.08 2.34 9.65
C VAL A 58 -33.89 3.59 9.97
N PHE A 59 -33.34 4.77 9.68
CA PHE A 59 -33.96 6.05 9.98
C PHE A 59 -34.92 6.46 8.85
N LYS A 60 -36.23 6.50 9.14
CA LYS A 60 -37.29 6.89 8.21
C LYS A 60 -38.30 7.77 8.93
N GLU A 61 -38.77 8.82 8.26
CA GLU A 61 -39.85 9.67 8.77
C GLU A 61 -39.61 10.13 10.23
N ASP A 62 -38.39 10.57 10.53
CA ASP A 62 -37.95 11.04 11.85
C ASP A 62 -38.04 9.97 12.98
N LYS A 63 -37.94 8.68 12.64
CA LYS A 63 -37.89 7.58 13.62
C LYS A 63 -36.95 6.46 13.18
N TRP A 64 -36.50 5.67 14.15
CA TRP A 64 -35.76 4.44 13.91
C TRP A 64 -36.72 3.27 13.77
N GLU A 65 -36.67 2.60 12.62
CA GLU A 65 -37.42 1.38 12.35
C GLU A 65 -36.51 0.16 12.35
N GLU A 66 -36.87 -0.88 13.09
CA GLU A 66 -36.17 -2.16 13.05
C GLU A 66 -36.55 -2.92 11.77
N VAL A 67 -35.57 -3.24 10.92
CA VAL A 67 -35.77 -3.96 9.66
C VAL A 67 -34.74 -5.09 9.51
N GLU A 68 -35.07 -6.11 8.73
CA GLU A 68 -34.17 -7.23 8.45
C GLU A 68 -32.90 -6.75 7.74
N ASP A 69 -31.74 -7.24 8.16
CA ASP A 69 -30.44 -6.84 7.62
C ASP A 69 -30.17 -7.49 6.25
N LYS A 70 -30.71 -6.86 5.21
CA LYS A 70 -30.56 -7.26 3.80
C LYS A 70 -29.71 -6.27 3.00
N PHE A 71 -29.02 -5.36 3.68
CA PHE A 71 -28.25 -4.30 3.05
C PHE A 71 -26.87 -4.81 2.66
N ASN A 72 -26.43 -4.44 1.46
CA ASN A 72 -25.09 -4.78 1.01
C ASN A 72 -24.08 -3.82 1.65
N LYS A 73 -23.48 -4.26 2.75
CA LYS A 73 -22.44 -3.50 3.47
C LYS A 73 -21.08 -3.80 2.88
N ILE A 74 -20.24 -2.77 2.81
CA ILE A 74 -18.85 -2.93 2.40
C ILE A 74 -18.09 -3.66 3.52
N ASP A 75 -17.47 -4.77 3.16
CA ASP A 75 -16.54 -5.53 3.99
C ASP A 75 -15.12 -5.01 3.72
N ILE A 76 -14.54 -4.33 4.70
CA ILE A 76 -13.20 -3.75 4.62
C ILE A 76 -12.21 -4.66 5.36
N GLU A 77 -11.29 -5.27 4.60
CA GLU A 77 -10.18 -6.05 5.15
C GLU A 77 -8.94 -5.15 5.22
N GLU A 78 -8.50 -4.80 6.43
CA GLU A 78 -7.24 -4.06 6.60
C GLU A 78 -6.03 -4.98 6.39
N VAL A 79 -5.10 -4.52 5.56
CA VAL A 79 -3.85 -5.22 5.22
C VAL A 79 -2.68 -4.33 5.61
N SER A 80 -1.87 -4.81 6.54
CA SER A 80 -0.64 -4.16 6.98
C SER A 80 0.56 -5.09 6.80
N TYR A 81 1.70 -4.52 6.41
CA TYR A 81 2.94 -5.27 6.24
C TYR A 81 3.76 -5.09 7.48
N VAL A 82 4.06 -6.17 8.17
CA VAL A 82 4.84 -6.16 9.41
C VAL A 82 6.21 -6.74 9.12
N PHE A 83 7.23 -5.88 9.08
CA PHE A 83 8.63 -6.32 8.94
C PHE A 83 9.12 -7.05 10.21
N SER A 84 8.87 -6.43 11.37
CA SER A 84 9.17 -6.98 12.70
C SER A 84 8.31 -6.27 13.72
N GLU A 85 7.75 -7.03 14.66
CA GLU A 85 6.91 -6.51 15.76
C GLU A 85 7.69 -5.54 16.68
N ASN A 86 9.02 -5.65 16.73
CA ASN A 86 9.89 -4.85 17.59
C ASN A 86 10.58 -3.68 16.85
N LEU A 87 10.24 -3.43 15.58
CA LEU A 87 10.84 -2.33 14.85
C LEU A 87 10.33 -1.00 15.43
N ARG A 88 11.23 -0.18 15.99
CA ARG A 88 10.88 1.19 16.42
C ARG A 88 10.29 1.96 15.23
N GLU A 89 9.37 2.89 15.51
CA GLU A 89 8.72 3.77 14.52
C GLU A 89 9.70 4.63 13.69
N SER A 90 10.96 4.68 14.11
CA SER A 90 12.05 5.25 13.32
C SER A 90 12.81 4.14 12.59
N PHE A 91 12.84 4.22 11.26
CA PHE A 91 13.77 3.46 10.44
C PHE A 91 15.20 3.71 10.94
N GLN A 92 15.77 2.70 11.60
CA GLN A 92 17.20 2.58 11.93
C GLN A 92 17.89 1.56 11.02
N GLY A 93 17.21 1.09 9.97
CA GLY A 93 17.80 0.19 8.99
C GLY A 93 19.01 0.86 8.34
N GLY A 94 20.09 0.10 8.16
CA GLY A 94 21.30 0.60 7.51
C GLY A 94 20.95 1.21 6.16
N VAL A 95 21.40 2.44 5.93
CA VAL A 95 21.44 2.98 4.57
C VAL A 95 22.39 2.08 3.79
N ILE A 96 21.99 1.62 2.61
CA ILE A 96 22.88 0.93 1.69
C ILE A 96 23.87 1.95 1.16
N GLU A 97 25.02 2.02 1.82
CA GLU A 97 26.16 2.81 1.37
C GLU A 97 26.77 2.16 0.12
N ASN A 98 26.99 2.98 -0.92
CA ASN A 98 27.55 2.55 -2.20
C ASN A 98 26.86 1.31 -2.81
N PRO A 99 25.56 1.38 -3.18
CA PRO A 99 24.79 0.21 -3.65
C PRO A 99 25.42 -0.54 -4.83
N ILE A 100 26.28 0.11 -5.62
CA ILE A 100 26.97 -0.51 -6.76
C ILE A 100 27.85 -1.70 -6.35
N LEU A 101 28.41 -1.68 -5.13
CA LEU A 101 29.25 -2.77 -4.61
C LEU A 101 28.47 -4.05 -4.31
N TYR A 102 27.14 -3.94 -4.21
CA TYR A 102 26.27 -5.08 -3.97
C TYR A 102 26.06 -5.89 -5.25
N PHE A 103 26.03 -5.27 -6.43
CA PHE A 103 25.69 -5.97 -7.66
C PHE A 103 26.81 -6.95 -8.09
N PRO A 104 26.48 -8.20 -8.46
CA PRO A 104 27.44 -9.08 -9.12
C PRO A 104 27.76 -8.61 -10.54
N GLN A 105 28.78 -9.22 -11.15
CA GLN A 105 29.02 -9.07 -12.58
C GLN A 105 28.03 -9.94 -13.35
N TYR A 106 27.01 -9.30 -13.92
CA TYR A 106 26.02 -9.97 -14.76
C TYR A 106 26.55 -10.21 -16.18
N PRO A 107 26.08 -11.25 -16.88
CA PRO A 107 26.47 -11.50 -18.25
C PRO A 107 26.02 -10.36 -19.18
N VAL A 108 26.84 -10.09 -20.21
CA VAL A 108 26.57 -9.07 -21.22
C VAL A 108 25.88 -9.71 -22.41
N LEU A 109 24.72 -9.17 -22.80
CA LEU A 109 24.07 -9.57 -24.04
C LEU A 109 24.53 -8.61 -25.14
N HIS A 110 25.50 -9.06 -25.95
CA HIS A 110 26.09 -8.25 -27.01
C HIS A 110 25.03 -7.58 -27.89
N ASN A 111 25.23 -6.31 -28.22
CA ASN A 111 24.33 -5.44 -28.99
C ASN A 111 23.00 -5.04 -28.32
N PHE A 112 22.63 -5.62 -27.18
CA PHE A 112 21.34 -5.34 -26.54
C PHE A 112 21.46 -4.78 -25.13
N ILE A 113 22.29 -5.39 -24.27
CA ILE A 113 22.30 -5.08 -22.84
C ILE A 113 23.73 -4.95 -22.33
N ASN A 114 24.07 -3.72 -21.92
CA ASN A 114 25.22 -3.47 -21.06
C ASN A 114 24.79 -3.65 -19.60
N SER A 115 25.09 -4.83 -19.05
CA SER A 115 24.68 -5.21 -17.71
C SER A 115 25.36 -4.39 -16.61
N HIS A 116 26.59 -3.92 -16.84
CA HIS A 116 27.28 -2.99 -15.93
C HIS A 116 26.59 -1.63 -15.87
N LEU A 117 26.19 -1.10 -17.02
CA LEU A 117 25.42 0.15 -17.09
C LEU A 117 24.08 0.01 -16.36
N LYS A 118 23.38 -1.12 -16.53
CA LYS A 118 22.12 -1.40 -15.82
C LYS A 118 22.32 -1.48 -14.30
N ALA A 119 23.35 -2.19 -13.84
CA ALA A 119 23.71 -2.24 -12.41
C ALA A 119 24.07 -0.85 -11.85
N MET A 120 24.80 -0.03 -12.61
CA MET A 120 25.11 1.35 -12.23
C MET A 120 23.84 2.19 -12.07
N PHE A 121 22.91 2.16 -13.02
CA PHE A 121 21.65 2.90 -12.90
C PHE A 121 20.77 2.41 -11.75
N LEU A 122 20.65 1.10 -11.57
CA LEU A 122 19.94 0.51 -10.43
C LEU A 122 20.54 0.96 -9.10
N SER A 123 21.87 1.01 -8.99
CA SER A 123 22.53 1.51 -7.79
C SER A 123 22.13 2.95 -7.46
N LYS A 124 22.00 3.82 -8.47
CA LYS A 124 21.55 5.21 -8.31
C LYS A 124 20.07 5.29 -7.93
N LYS A 125 19.21 4.43 -8.50
CA LYS A 125 17.80 4.34 -8.12
C LYS A 125 17.64 3.95 -6.66
N ILE A 126 18.44 3.04 -6.14
CA ILE A 126 18.44 2.66 -4.71
C ILE A 126 18.83 3.85 -3.83
N SER A 127 19.89 4.58 -4.17
CA SER A 127 20.25 5.81 -3.45
C SER A 127 19.11 6.84 -3.48
N LEU A 128 18.42 6.98 -4.62
CA LEU A 128 17.31 7.92 -4.76
C LEU A 128 16.08 7.48 -3.95
N ILE A 129 15.76 6.18 -3.87
CA ILE A 129 14.69 5.64 -3.02
C ILE A 129 14.97 5.97 -1.55
N GLN A 130 16.21 5.75 -1.09
CA GLN A 130 16.60 6.08 0.28
C GLN A 130 16.47 7.58 0.58
N LYS A 131 16.89 8.43 -0.35
CA LYS A 131 16.71 9.89 -0.22
C LYS A 131 15.21 10.26 -0.18
N LYS A 132 14.42 9.71 -1.10
CA LYS A 132 12.98 9.95 -1.21
C LYS A 132 12.23 9.53 0.04
N TYR A 133 12.61 8.42 0.66
CA TYR A 133 12.06 7.99 1.96
C TYR A 133 12.20 9.09 3.03
N PHE A 134 13.38 9.71 3.16
CA PHE A 134 13.58 10.80 4.13
C PHE A 134 12.80 12.06 3.75
N GLU A 135 12.73 12.41 2.47
CA GLU A 135 11.91 13.54 1.97
C GLU A 135 10.42 13.34 2.30
N VAL A 136 9.86 12.16 2.03
CA VAL A 136 8.47 11.81 2.34
C VAL A 136 8.19 11.91 3.85
N ARG A 137 9.13 11.43 4.69
CA ARG A 137 9.00 11.54 6.14
C ARG A 137 9.00 12.99 6.61
N GLN A 138 9.83 13.85 6.02
CA GLN A 138 9.84 15.28 6.33
C GLN A 138 8.53 15.96 5.91
N LEU A 139 7.99 15.59 4.74
CA LEU A 139 6.68 16.09 4.28
C LEU A 139 5.56 15.72 5.25
N HIS A 140 5.51 14.46 5.70
CA HIS A 140 4.54 14.02 6.69
C HIS A 140 4.62 14.82 8.00
N ASN A 141 5.82 15.01 8.55
CA ASN A 141 6.01 15.80 9.76
C ASN A 141 5.50 17.25 9.61
N SER A 142 5.79 17.89 8.48
CA SER A 142 5.31 19.24 8.18
C SER A 142 3.78 19.29 8.08
N PHE A 143 3.20 18.31 7.40
CA PHE A 143 1.74 18.17 7.25
C PHE A 143 1.02 18.01 8.60
N ILE A 144 1.51 17.13 9.49
CA ILE A 144 0.92 16.94 10.83
C ILE A 144 1.02 18.22 11.68
N GLN A 145 2.12 18.96 11.58
CA GLN A 145 2.27 20.25 12.26
C GLN A 145 1.31 21.33 11.74
N GLU A 146 0.88 21.24 10.48
CA GLU A 146 -0.05 22.20 9.87
C GLU A 146 -1.49 21.92 10.31
N ILE A 147 -1.92 20.66 10.24
CA ILE A 147 -3.26 20.24 10.68
C ILE A 147 -3.49 20.55 12.16
N THR A 148 -2.46 20.38 12.99
CA THR A 148 -2.56 20.67 14.43
C THR A 148 -2.65 22.17 14.74
N LYS A 149 -2.31 23.06 13.80
CA LYS A 149 -2.31 24.52 14.00
C LYS A 149 -3.49 25.24 13.34
N TYR A 150 -4.02 24.72 12.24
CA TYR A 150 -5.07 25.39 11.46
C TYR A 150 -6.26 24.45 11.19
N SER A 151 -7.49 24.96 11.32
CA SER A 151 -8.70 24.26 10.87
C SER A 151 -8.70 24.21 9.34
N VAL A 152 -8.34 23.04 8.82
CA VAL A 152 -7.94 22.71 7.46
C VAL A 152 -9.04 22.94 6.43
N ASP A 153 -8.81 23.81 5.44
CA ASP A 153 -9.70 23.91 4.26
C ASP A 153 -8.97 23.78 2.90
N GLN A 154 -7.63 23.70 2.88
CA GLN A 154 -6.84 23.40 1.68
C GLN A 154 -5.52 22.72 2.08
N ASN A 155 -5.42 21.39 1.98
CA ASN A 155 -4.24 20.67 2.46
C ASN A 155 -3.36 20.13 1.33
N ASP A 156 -2.77 21.06 0.59
CA ASP A 156 -1.82 20.76 -0.50
C ASP A 156 -0.64 19.91 -0.01
N LEU A 157 -0.19 20.09 1.24
CA LEU A 157 0.87 19.27 1.83
C LEU A 157 0.43 17.81 2.05
N GLY A 158 -0.81 17.57 2.46
CA GLY A 158 -1.36 16.23 2.62
C GLY A 158 -1.44 15.49 1.28
N ILE A 159 -1.93 16.17 0.25
CA ILE A 159 -1.97 15.64 -1.12
C ILE A 159 -0.55 15.36 -1.63
N LEU A 160 0.37 16.31 -1.47
CA LEU A 160 1.77 16.16 -1.88
C LEU A 160 2.43 14.97 -1.17
N TYR A 161 2.18 14.80 0.13
CA TYR A 161 2.66 13.64 0.88
C TYR A 161 2.16 12.32 0.27
N LYS A 162 0.88 12.21 -0.08
CA LYS A 162 0.32 11.00 -0.73
C LYS A 162 0.98 10.73 -2.08
N VAL A 163 1.05 11.74 -2.95
CA VAL A 163 1.69 11.63 -4.26
C VAL A 163 3.16 11.17 -4.14
N GLU A 164 3.89 11.72 -3.18
CA GLU A 164 5.29 11.35 -2.95
C GLU A 164 5.43 9.93 -2.36
N THR A 165 4.46 9.45 -1.56
CA THR A 165 4.42 8.04 -1.13
C THR A 165 4.14 7.08 -2.29
N GLU A 166 3.25 7.43 -3.20
CA GLU A 166 2.96 6.64 -4.41
C GLU A 166 4.19 6.55 -5.31
N PHE A 167 4.87 7.68 -5.50
CA PHE A 167 6.10 7.74 -6.26
C PHE A 167 7.18 6.86 -5.64
N LEU A 168 7.32 6.86 -4.30
CA LEU A 168 8.26 5.98 -3.60
C LEU A 168 7.95 4.49 -3.84
N VAL A 169 6.69 4.07 -3.73
CA VAL A 169 6.26 2.69 -4.01
C VAL A 169 6.56 2.30 -5.45
N MET A 170 6.25 3.18 -6.41
CA MET A 170 6.56 2.96 -7.82
C MET A 170 8.05 2.77 -8.05
N MET A 171 8.90 3.61 -7.45
CA MET A 171 10.35 3.48 -7.58
C MET A 171 10.86 2.14 -7.04
N MET A 172 10.37 1.71 -5.87
CA MET A 172 10.70 0.41 -5.29
C MET A 172 10.30 -0.73 -6.23
N LYS A 173 9.08 -0.69 -6.76
CA LYS A 173 8.56 -1.69 -7.69
C LYS A 173 9.40 -1.79 -8.96
N ILE A 174 9.79 -0.65 -9.55
CA ILE A 174 10.65 -0.60 -10.75
C ILE A 174 12.00 -1.25 -10.49
N VAL A 175 12.64 -0.98 -9.35
CA VAL A 175 13.93 -1.60 -9.00
C VAL A 175 13.78 -3.12 -8.89
N ILE A 176 12.73 -3.62 -8.25
CA ILE A 176 12.48 -5.05 -8.15
C ILE A 176 12.20 -5.67 -9.52
N ASP A 177 11.39 -5.03 -10.38
CA ASP A 177 11.12 -5.52 -11.74
C ASP A 177 12.39 -5.60 -12.59
N GLU A 178 13.28 -4.61 -12.46
CA GLU A 178 14.56 -4.65 -13.16
C GLU A 178 15.52 -5.73 -12.63
N LEU A 179 15.50 -6.00 -11.31
CA LEU A 179 16.21 -7.14 -10.73
C LEU A 179 15.65 -8.47 -11.23
N VAL A 180 14.33 -8.57 -11.38
CA VAL A 180 13.65 -9.73 -11.98
C VAL A 180 14.17 -9.94 -13.42
N GLN A 181 14.19 -8.90 -14.24
CA GLN A 181 14.72 -8.97 -15.61
C GLN A 181 16.20 -9.34 -15.65
N LEU A 182 17.03 -8.74 -14.79
CA LEU A 182 18.45 -9.08 -14.69
C LEU A 182 18.65 -10.54 -14.30
N THR A 183 17.86 -11.03 -13.35
CA THR A 183 17.88 -12.43 -12.93
C THR A 183 17.50 -13.35 -14.08
N PHE A 184 16.46 -12.99 -14.84
CA PHE A 184 16.04 -13.76 -16.00
C PHE A 184 17.13 -13.85 -17.06
N ILE A 185 17.77 -12.72 -17.42
CA ILE A 185 18.90 -12.67 -18.35
C ILE A 185 20.04 -13.55 -17.86
N MET A 186 20.39 -13.40 -16.59
CA MET A 186 21.49 -14.12 -15.95
C MET A 186 21.24 -15.63 -15.97
N SER A 187 20.05 -16.07 -15.61
CA SER A 187 19.76 -17.49 -15.45
C SER A 187 19.38 -18.21 -16.74
N ASN A 188 19.04 -17.48 -17.80
CA ASN A 188 18.66 -18.03 -19.10
C ASN A 188 19.59 -17.56 -20.24
N TYR A 189 20.82 -17.15 -19.90
CA TYR A 189 21.73 -16.47 -20.82
C TYR A 189 21.94 -17.23 -22.14
N GLU A 190 22.24 -18.53 -22.08
CA GLU A 190 22.48 -19.37 -23.26
C GLU A 190 21.23 -19.57 -24.12
N LEU A 191 20.03 -19.55 -23.52
CA LEU A 191 18.77 -19.63 -24.27
C LEU A 191 18.49 -18.32 -24.99
N ILE A 192 18.61 -17.19 -24.28
CA ILE A 192 18.39 -15.86 -24.84
C ILE A 192 19.38 -15.57 -25.97
N LYS A 193 20.64 -16.02 -25.84
CA LYS A 193 21.65 -15.88 -26.89
C LYS A 193 21.28 -16.60 -28.19
N LYS A 194 20.50 -17.69 -28.12
CA LYS A 194 20.11 -18.50 -29.28
C LYS A 194 18.83 -18.02 -29.96
N ASP A 195 17.82 -17.62 -29.19
CA ASP A 195 16.48 -17.33 -29.71
C ASP A 195 16.10 -15.83 -29.62
N LEU A 196 16.89 -15.01 -28.90
CA LEU A 196 16.68 -13.57 -28.65
C LEU A 196 15.26 -13.20 -28.15
N SER A 197 14.44 -14.17 -27.79
CA SER A 197 13.06 -13.98 -27.34
C SER A 197 13.03 -13.74 -25.82
N PHE A 198 12.37 -12.65 -25.41
CA PHE A 198 12.29 -12.18 -24.02
C PHE A 198 10.85 -12.32 -23.46
N GLU A 199 10.06 -13.22 -24.02
CA GLU A 199 8.58 -13.12 -23.90
C GLU A 199 8.01 -13.53 -22.54
N ARG A 200 8.81 -14.08 -21.62
CA ARG A 200 8.23 -14.84 -20.50
C ARG A 200 8.21 -14.12 -19.15
N LEU A 201 9.12 -13.18 -18.88
CA LEU A 201 9.28 -12.69 -17.52
C LEU A 201 9.93 -11.29 -17.44
N ASP A 202 9.11 -10.24 -17.33
CA ASP A 202 9.55 -8.85 -17.36
C ASP A 202 9.34 -8.09 -16.04
N SER A 203 8.64 -8.70 -15.08
CA SER A 203 8.17 -8.04 -13.87
C SER A 203 7.90 -9.01 -12.71
N LEU A 204 7.86 -8.47 -11.50
CA LEU A 204 7.47 -9.16 -10.28
C LEU A 204 6.07 -9.76 -10.37
N GLY A 205 5.15 -9.12 -11.10
CA GLY A 205 3.81 -9.64 -11.33
C GLY A 205 3.83 -11.00 -12.04
N GLY A 206 4.69 -11.14 -13.07
CA GLY A 206 4.89 -12.40 -13.77
C GLY A 206 5.54 -13.48 -12.88
N ILE A 207 6.53 -13.10 -12.07
CA ILE A 207 7.17 -14.02 -11.10
C ILE A 207 6.17 -14.58 -10.07
N LEU A 208 5.24 -13.73 -9.62
CA LEU A 208 4.21 -14.08 -8.63
C LEU A 208 3.05 -14.89 -9.22
N ASP A 209 2.94 -14.99 -10.55
CA ASP A 209 1.90 -15.81 -11.18
C ASP A 209 2.20 -17.31 -10.94
N GLU A 210 1.20 -18.03 -10.43
CA GLU A 210 1.27 -19.46 -10.14
C GLU A 210 1.24 -20.30 -11.43
N ASN A 211 0.72 -19.75 -12.53
CA ASN A 211 0.65 -20.44 -13.82
C ASN A 211 2.00 -20.50 -14.55
N GLN A 212 2.99 -19.71 -14.09
CA GLN A 212 4.36 -19.78 -14.58
C GLN A 212 5.17 -20.76 -13.73
N ASN A 213 5.19 -22.03 -14.15
CA ASN A 213 5.90 -23.11 -13.47
C ASN A 213 7.43 -22.91 -13.51
N HIS A 214 8.05 -23.04 -12.34
CA HIS A 214 9.48 -23.26 -12.04
C HIS A 214 10.49 -22.78 -13.08
N MET A 215 10.70 -21.46 -13.10
CA MET A 215 11.92 -20.88 -13.65
C MET A 215 12.91 -20.69 -12.52
N ILE A 216 14.17 -21.04 -12.72
CA ILE A 216 15.27 -20.76 -11.79
C ILE A 216 15.29 -19.28 -11.34
N SER A 217 14.85 -18.35 -12.21
CA SER A 217 14.69 -16.94 -11.87
C SER A 217 13.67 -16.69 -10.75
N LYS A 218 12.58 -17.46 -10.69
CA LYS A 218 11.58 -17.41 -9.61
C LYS A 218 12.17 -17.87 -8.30
N GLU A 219 13.00 -18.91 -8.32
CA GLU A 219 13.67 -19.41 -7.12
C GLU A 219 14.72 -18.42 -6.61
N ILE A 220 15.48 -17.76 -7.50
CA ILE A 220 16.43 -16.72 -7.09
C ILE A 220 15.70 -15.51 -6.50
N ILE A 221 14.59 -15.07 -7.11
CA ILE A 221 13.83 -13.88 -6.69
C ILE A 221 13.01 -14.14 -5.42
N LEU A 222 12.19 -15.19 -5.38
CA LEU A 222 11.31 -15.47 -4.23
C LEU A 222 12.00 -16.29 -3.14
N GLY A 223 13.06 -17.03 -3.50
CA GLY A 223 13.70 -18.05 -2.67
C GLY A 223 12.95 -19.37 -2.67
N ASN A 224 13.64 -20.43 -2.26
CA ASN A 224 13.12 -21.79 -2.15
C ASN A 224 13.47 -22.46 -0.81
N ASP A 225 14.06 -21.73 0.14
CA ASP A 225 14.55 -22.20 1.45
C ASP A 225 15.59 -23.34 1.43
N ALA A 226 15.91 -23.89 0.25
CA ALA A 226 16.92 -24.92 0.07
C ALA A 226 18.25 -24.31 -0.39
N GLU A 227 18.22 -23.63 -1.54
CA GLU A 227 19.39 -23.03 -2.16
C GLU A 227 19.36 -21.50 -2.10
N TYR A 228 18.19 -20.90 -2.24
CA TYR A 228 18.03 -19.44 -2.27
C TYR A 228 17.22 -18.98 -1.07
N GLU A 229 17.74 -17.96 -0.39
CA GLU A 229 17.10 -17.36 0.79
C GLU A 229 15.73 -16.80 0.40
N LYS A 230 14.68 -17.13 1.17
CA LYS A 230 13.29 -16.77 0.88
C LYS A 230 12.87 -15.42 1.43
N ASP A 231 11.92 -14.78 0.74
CA ASP A 231 11.15 -13.65 1.27
C ASP A 231 10.27 -14.12 2.44
N LYS A 232 10.82 -14.08 3.66
CA LYS A 232 10.16 -14.61 4.87
C LYS A 232 8.94 -13.79 5.29
N THR A 233 8.96 -12.49 5.00
CA THR A 233 7.91 -11.55 5.43
C THR A 233 6.82 -11.38 4.37
N GLY A 234 7.01 -11.94 3.17
CA GLY A 234 6.07 -11.80 2.05
C GLY A 234 6.03 -10.37 1.47
N PHE A 235 7.07 -9.59 1.69
CA PHE A 235 7.16 -8.20 1.25
C PHE A 235 6.93 -8.04 -0.25
N LEU A 236 7.49 -8.92 -1.09
CA LEU A 236 7.38 -8.82 -2.54
C LEU A 236 5.93 -8.93 -3.00
N LYS A 237 5.14 -9.80 -2.36
CA LYS A 237 3.71 -9.92 -2.63
C LYS A 237 2.98 -8.64 -2.23
N ILE A 238 3.26 -8.10 -1.04
CA ILE A 238 2.65 -6.85 -0.58
C ILE A 238 3.02 -5.68 -1.49
N LEU A 239 4.28 -5.52 -1.86
CA LEU A 239 4.72 -4.44 -2.74
C LEU A 239 3.98 -4.49 -4.08
N ASN A 240 3.81 -5.70 -4.65
CA ASN A 240 3.07 -5.88 -5.90
C ASN A 240 1.58 -5.57 -5.74
N GLU A 241 0.93 -6.04 -4.67
CA GLU A 241 -0.48 -5.73 -4.38
C GLU A 241 -0.70 -4.23 -4.13
N LEU A 242 0.15 -3.60 -3.33
CA LEU A 242 0.11 -2.17 -3.02
C LEU A 242 0.31 -1.31 -4.27
N PHE A 243 1.30 -1.63 -5.11
CA PHE A 243 1.51 -0.95 -6.38
C PHE A 243 0.30 -1.09 -7.31
N ASN A 244 -0.27 -2.30 -7.41
CA ASN A 244 -1.47 -2.53 -8.20
C ASN A 244 -2.69 -1.78 -7.64
N SER A 245 -2.81 -1.64 -6.32
CA SER A 245 -3.85 -0.84 -5.69
C SER A 245 -3.76 0.62 -6.13
N ILE A 246 -2.58 1.22 -5.99
CA ILE A 246 -2.31 2.61 -6.39
C ILE A 246 -2.59 2.82 -7.89
N LYS A 247 -2.16 1.88 -8.73
CA LYS A 247 -2.23 2.01 -10.19
C LYS A 247 -3.60 1.72 -10.80
N HIS A 248 -4.33 0.75 -10.26
CA HIS A 248 -5.50 0.16 -10.93
C HIS A 248 -6.83 0.31 -10.17
N SER A 249 -6.80 0.63 -8.88
CA SER A 249 -8.02 0.75 -8.08
C SER A 249 -8.70 2.09 -8.29
N SER A 250 -10.01 2.07 -8.61
CA SER A 250 -10.81 3.29 -8.65
C SER A 250 -11.00 3.94 -7.28
N LEU A 251 -10.82 3.18 -6.19
CA LEU A 251 -10.99 3.66 -4.81
C LEU A 251 -9.72 4.28 -4.23
N HIS A 252 -8.60 4.29 -4.97
CA HIS A 252 -7.34 4.79 -4.41
C HIS A 252 -7.46 6.24 -3.92
N HIS A 253 -8.14 7.11 -4.65
CA HIS A 253 -8.31 8.52 -4.28
C HIS A 253 -9.09 8.72 -2.97
N GLU A 254 -9.95 7.78 -2.57
CA GLU A 254 -10.63 7.82 -1.26
C GLU A 254 -9.63 7.77 -0.10
N SER A 255 -8.44 7.21 -0.31
CA SER A 255 -7.39 7.16 0.71
C SER A 255 -6.77 8.53 1.03
N TYR A 256 -6.96 9.53 0.16
CA TYR A 256 -6.43 10.88 0.37
C TYR A 256 -7.16 11.63 1.49
N ALA A 257 -8.39 11.22 1.81
CA ALA A 257 -9.14 11.76 2.94
C ALA A 257 -8.63 11.22 4.29
N SER A 258 -7.77 10.20 4.29
CA SER A 258 -7.25 9.56 5.50
C SER A 258 -5.80 9.95 5.79
N TYR A 259 -5.50 10.23 7.05
CA TYR A 259 -4.15 10.46 7.53
C TYR A 259 -3.96 9.88 8.93
N SER A 260 -2.71 9.57 9.26
CA SER A 260 -2.31 9.03 10.56
C SER A 260 -1.21 9.88 11.18
N GLU A 261 -1.13 9.81 12.52
CA GLU A 261 -0.10 10.49 13.30
C GLU A 261 1.32 10.01 12.95
N THR A 262 1.46 8.77 12.48
CA THR A 262 2.72 8.20 11.98
C THR A 262 2.73 8.13 10.45
N PRO A 263 3.88 8.27 9.77
CA PRO A 263 3.94 8.15 8.32
C PRO A 263 3.48 6.77 7.83
N ASN A 264 2.45 6.72 6.99
CA ASN A 264 1.91 5.51 6.39
C ASN A 264 1.75 5.61 4.86
N ILE A 265 1.61 4.47 4.22
CA ILE A 265 1.20 4.34 2.83
C ILE A 265 -0.17 3.68 2.84
N VAL A 266 -1.17 4.39 2.30
CA VAL A 266 -2.56 3.95 2.29
C VAL A 266 -3.11 3.84 0.89
N SER A 267 -3.97 2.85 0.69
CA SER A 267 -4.70 2.69 -0.56
C SER A 267 -5.92 1.79 -0.34
N TYR A 268 -7.02 2.07 -1.01
CA TYR A 268 -8.16 1.15 -1.07
C TYR A 268 -8.11 0.36 -2.36
N TYR A 269 -8.13 -0.96 -2.26
CA TYR A 269 -8.02 -1.87 -3.39
C TYR A 269 -9.29 -2.69 -3.60
N VAL A 270 -9.79 -2.66 -4.83
CA VAL A 270 -10.75 -3.64 -5.34
C VAL A 270 -10.16 -4.31 -6.56
N LYS A 271 -9.88 -5.61 -6.45
CA LYS A 271 -9.31 -6.39 -7.56
C LYS A 271 -10.22 -6.30 -8.78
N ASN A 272 -9.65 -5.85 -9.90
CA ASN A 272 -10.34 -5.61 -11.18
C ASN A 272 -11.56 -4.67 -11.08
N ASN A 273 -11.62 -3.82 -10.06
CA ASN A 273 -12.76 -2.92 -9.79
C ASN A 273 -14.12 -3.64 -9.75
N LYS A 274 -14.13 -4.93 -9.34
CA LYS A 274 -15.36 -5.72 -9.18
C LYS A 274 -16.09 -5.36 -7.87
N LEU A 275 -16.76 -4.21 -7.88
CA LEU A 275 -17.49 -3.67 -6.73
C LEU A 275 -18.68 -4.54 -6.29
N SER A 276 -19.19 -5.43 -7.16
CA SER A 276 -20.32 -6.31 -6.85
C SER A 276 -20.07 -7.32 -5.72
N ASN A 277 -18.80 -7.55 -5.36
CA ASN A 277 -18.45 -8.42 -4.26
C ASN A 277 -18.48 -7.72 -2.89
N TYR A 278 -18.64 -6.39 -2.84
CA TYR A 278 -18.62 -5.57 -1.63
C TYR A 278 -17.38 -5.77 -0.74
N LYS A 279 -16.29 -6.27 -1.29
CA LYS A 279 -15.02 -6.49 -0.58
C LYS A 279 -13.99 -5.48 -1.01
N VAL A 280 -13.45 -4.75 -0.04
CA VAL A 280 -12.41 -3.74 -0.23
C VAL A 280 -11.24 -4.11 0.67
N LYS A 281 -10.03 -4.17 0.10
CA LYS A 281 -8.82 -4.23 0.92
C LYS A 281 -8.36 -2.83 1.24
N PHE A 282 -8.15 -2.52 2.51
CA PHE A 282 -7.53 -1.28 2.95
C PHE A 282 -6.06 -1.54 3.24
N HIS A 283 -5.19 -1.16 2.31
CA HIS A 283 -3.76 -1.15 2.54
C HIS A 283 -3.43 -0.01 3.50
N ASN A 284 -2.83 -0.33 4.64
CA ASN A 284 -2.33 0.62 5.62
C ASN A 284 -0.98 0.15 6.14
N HIS A 285 0.09 0.65 5.52
CA HIS A 285 1.44 0.17 5.76
C HIS A 285 2.29 1.26 6.39
N SER A 286 3.03 0.95 7.46
CA SER A 286 4.05 1.85 7.99
C SER A 286 5.11 2.13 6.92
N LEU A 287 5.39 3.41 6.66
CA LEU A 287 6.41 3.82 5.71
C LEU A 287 7.78 3.23 6.06
N ALA A 288 8.12 3.19 7.35
CA ALA A 288 9.37 2.63 7.86
C ALA A 288 9.48 1.12 7.62
N GLN A 289 8.40 0.37 7.88
CA GLN A 289 8.39 -1.07 7.65
C GLN A 289 8.51 -1.40 6.16
N ILE A 290 7.83 -0.66 5.28
CA ILE A 290 7.97 -0.83 3.82
C ILE A 290 9.42 -0.59 3.37
N MET A 291 10.08 0.43 3.90
CA MET A 291 11.49 0.69 3.58
C MET A 291 12.42 -0.43 4.07
N CYS A 292 12.21 -0.97 5.28
CA CYS A 292 12.95 -2.12 5.78
C CYS A 292 12.74 -3.36 4.90
N GLY A 293 11.48 -3.66 4.54
CA GLY A 293 11.16 -4.78 3.65
C GLY A 293 11.82 -4.66 2.29
N PHE A 294 11.88 -3.43 1.75
CA PHE A 294 12.56 -3.15 0.49
C PHE A 294 14.07 -3.43 0.58
N ILE A 295 14.76 -2.91 1.59
CA ILE A 295 16.21 -3.09 1.75
C ILE A 295 16.56 -4.57 1.96
N GLU A 296 15.86 -5.25 2.88
CA GLU A 296 16.12 -6.66 3.15
C GLU A 296 15.95 -7.50 1.88
N ASN A 297 14.84 -7.29 1.15
CA ASN A 297 14.59 -8.05 -0.07
C ASN A 297 15.54 -7.69 -1.22
N PHE A 298 15.94 -6.42 -1.34
CA PHE A 298 17.00 -6.03 -2.28
C PHE A 298 18.29 -6.82 -2.00
N GLU A 299 18.79 -6.76 -0.77
CA GLU A 299 20.04 -7.43 -0.40
C GLU A 299 19.94 -8.95 -0.54
N ARG A 300 18.80 -9.53 -0.13
CA ARG A 300 18.50 -10.96 -0.26
C ARG A 300 18.55 -11.41 -1.72
N ILE A 301 17.87 -10.70 -2.62
CA ILE A 301 17.86 -11.01 -4.05
C ILE A 301 19.28 -10.95 -4.62
N ILE A 302 20.04 -9.91 -4.26
CA ILE A 302 21.45 -9.77 -4.68
C ILE A 302 22.30 -10.95 -4.17
N ARG A 303 22.14 -11.36 -2.91
CA ARG A 303 22.86 -12.53 -2.35
C ARG A 303 22.51 -13.80 -3.11
N ASN A 304 21.24 -14.02 -3.43
CA ASN A 304 20.80 -15.18 -4.21
C ASN A 304 21.39 -15.16 -5.64
N GLN A 305 21.41 -14.01 -6.31
CA GLN A 305 22.02 -13.86 -7.63
C GLN A 305 23.52 -14.14 -7.61
N LYS A 306 24.24 -13.62 -6.61
CA LYS A 306 25.67 -13.91 -6.39
C LYS A 306 25.90 -15.40 -6.20
N LYS A 307 25.08 -16.05 -5.37
CA LYS A 307 25.17 -17.49 -5.11
C LYS A 307 24.97 -18.29 -6.40
N TYR A 308 23.95 -17.96 -7.20
CA TYR A 308 23.72 -18.61 -8.50
C TYR A 308 24.95 -18.51 -9.41
N LEU A 309 25.54 -17.31 -9.55
CA LEU A 309 26.73 -17.12 -10.38
C LEU A 309 27.95 -17.88 -9.86
N MET A 310 28.10 -18.06 -8.55
CA MET A 310 29.16 -18.90 -8.00
C MET A 310 28.97 -20.36 -8.39
N ILE A 311 27.74 -20.87 -8.31
CA ILE A 311 27.43 -22.27 -8.66
C ILE A 311 27.67 -22.54 -10.14
N VAL A 312 27.24 -21.64 -11.04
CA VAL A 312 27.36 -21.85 -12.49
C VAL A 312 28.80 -21.67 -13.00
N ASN A 313 29.63 -20.90 -12.29
CA ASN A 313 31.04 -20.69 -12.64
C ASN A 313 32.01 -21.65 -11.92
N SER A 314 31.53 -22.56 -11.07
CA SER A 314 32.33 -23.58 -10.38
C SER A 314 32.49 -24.84 -11.23
#